data_AF-A0A447XB36-F1
#
_entry.id   AF-A0A447XB36-F1
#
_cell.length_a   1.000
_cell.length_b   1.000
_cell.length_c   1.000
_cell.angle_alpha   90.00
_cell.angle_beta   90.00
_cell.angle_gamma   90.00
#
_symmetry.space_group_name_H-M   'P 1'
#
loop_
_entity.id
_entity.type
_entity.pdbx_description
1 polymer ?
#
loop_
_entity_poly.entity_id
_entity_poly.type
_entity_poly.pdbx_seq_one_letter_code
_entity_poly.pdbx_strand_id
1 'polypeptide(L)'
;MRQATAALTALSDVDNDEETRKILSTLSLRQLETRVAQALDDLQNAQNDLASYNSQLVSLQTQPERVQNAMYNASQQLQQIRSRLDGTDVGETALRPSQKVLMQAQQALLNAEIDQQRKSLEGNTVLQDTLQKQRDYVTANSARLEHQLQLLQEAVNSKRLTLTEKTAQEAVSPDEAARIQANPLVKQELEINQQLSQRLITATENGNQLMQQNIKVKNWLERALQSERNIKEQIAVLKGSLLLSRILYQQQQTLPSADELET
;
A
#
# COMPACT_ATOMS: atom_id res chain seq x y z
N MET A 1 -5.71 11.16 -15.05
CA MET A 1 -5.12 12.50 -14.82
C MET A 1 -6.04 13.44 -14.05
N ARG A 2 -7.10 14.02 -14.67
CA ARG A 2 -7.96 15.00 -13.98
C ARG A 2 -8.60 14.49 -12.69
N GLN A 3 -9.01 13.23 -12.63
CA GLN A 3 -9.61 12.62 -11.43
C GLN A 3 -8.62 12.50 -10.28
N ALA A 4 -7.40 11.97 -10.51
CA ALA A 4 -6.38 11.85 -9.46
C ALA A 4 -5.92 13.23 -8.94
N THR A 5 -5.73 14.21 -9.83
CA THR A 5 -5.38 15.58 -9.41
C THR A 5 -6.53 16.27 -8.69
N ALA A 6 -7.78 16.14 -9.17
CA ALA A 6 -8.94 16.73 -8.50
C ALA A 6 -9.18 16.08 -7.13
N ALA A 7 -9.00 14.77 -7.03
CA ALA A 7 -9.12 14.04 -5.78
C ALA A 7 -7.99 14.41 -4.80
N LEU A 8 -6.75 14.58 -5.27
CA LEU A 8 -5.64 15.11 -4.46
C LEU A 8 -5.94 16.52 -3.93
N THR A 9 -6.53 17.38 -4.77
CA THR A 9 -6.91 18.75 -4.38
C THR A 9 -8.08 18.76 -3.40
N ALA A 10 -9.02 17.82 -3.53
CA ALA A 10 -10.11 17.63 -2.57
C ALA A 10 -9.62 17.06 -1.23
N LEU A 11 -8.53 16.27 -1.25
CA LEU A 11 -7.86 15.74 -0.05
C LEU A 11 -7.03 16.78 0.71
N SER A 12 -6.69 17.92 0.10
CA SER A 12 -5.97 19.00 0.79
C SER A 12 -6.89 19.93 1.58
N ASP A 13 -8.21 19.76 1.46
CA ASP A 13 -9.17 20.48 2.28
C ASP A 13 -9.08 19.89 3.70
N VAL A 14 -8.76 20.75 4.66
CA VAL A 14 -8.38 20.35 6.03
C VAL A 14 -9.58 19.68 6.68
N ASP A 15 -9.51 18.37 6.87
CA ASP A 15 -10.48 17.65 7.70
C ASP A 15 -10.52 18.33 9.08
N ASN A 16 -11.69 18.86 9.43
CA ASN A 16 -11.89 19.47 10.74
C ASN A 16 -12.01 18.33 11.77
N ASP A 17 -10.88 17.90 12.33
CA ASP A 17 -10.79 16.81 13.31
C ASP A 17 -11.83 16.93 14.44
N GLU A 18 -12.13 18.16 14.87
CA GLU A 18 -13.11 18.43 15.92
C GLU A 18 -14.54 18.10 15.47
N GLU A 19 -14.90 18.44 14.24
CA GLU A 19 -16.19 18.12 13.65
C GLU A 19 -16.32 16.62 13.39
N THR A 20 -15.25 15.99 12.90
CA THR A 20 -15.18 14.54 12.72
C THR A 20 -15.36 13.82 14.05
N ARG A 21 -14.66 14.23 15.12
CA ARG A 21 -14.83 13.68 16.47
C ARG A 21 -16.26 13.81 16.98
N LYS A 22 -16.90 14.97 16.79
CA LYS A 22 -18.30 15.18 17.16
C LYS A 22 -19.21 14.18 16.45
N ILE A 23 -19.09 14.05 15.13
CA ILE A 23 -19.87 13.08 14.35
C ILE A 23 -19.64 11.66 14.85
N LEU A 24 -18.38 11.26 15.05
CA LEU A 24 -18.04 9.91 15.53
C LEU A 24 -18.63 9.62 16.92
N SER A 25 -18.66 10.59 17.84
CA SER A 25 -19.22 10.39 19.18
C SER A 25 -20.72 10.04 19.19
N THR A 26 -21.47 10.51 18.18
CA THR A 26 -22.92 10.26 18.03
C THR A 26 -23.22 8.84 17.57
N LEU A 27 -22.25 8.14 16.99
CA LEU A 27 -22.42 6.79 16.47
C LEU A 27 -22.48 5.76 17.61
N SER A 28 -23.16 4.64 17.31
CA SER A 28 -23.14 3.46 18.17
C SER A 28 -21.79 2.73 18.08
N LEU A 29 -21.44 1.96 19.12
CA LEU A 29 -20.22 1.16 19.14
C LEU A 29 -20.11 0.24 17.91
N ARG A 30 -21.21 -0.43 17.54
CA ARG A 30 -21.25 -1.31 16.37
C ARG A 30 -21.00 -0.57 15.05
N GLN A 31 -21.52 0.65 14.91
CA GLN A 31 -21.27 1.48 13.72
C GLN A 31 -19.80 1.93 13.66
N LEU A 32 -19.21 2.28 14.80
CA LEU A 32 -17.80 2.64 14.88
C LEU A 32 -16.89 1.45 14.53
N GLU A 33 -17.15 0.26 15.07
CA GLU A 33 -16.41 -0.97 14.77
C GLU A 33 -16.53 -1.36 13.28
N THR A 34 -17.71 -1.19 12.68
CA THR A 34 -17.91 -1.42 11.24
C THR A 34 -17.08 -0.44 10.40
N ARG A 35 -17.03 0.84 10.79
CA ARG A 35 -16.21 1.85 10.11
C ARG A 35 -14.71 1.60 10.27
N VAL A 36 -14.26 1.10 11.43
CA VAL A 36 -12.88 0.66 11.63
C VAL A 36 -12.53 -0.47 10.66
N ALA A 37 -13.38 -1.48 10.55
CA ALA A 37 -13.16 -2.59 9.63
C ALA A 37 -13.10 -2.12 8.16
N GLN A 38 -14.00 -1.21 7.76
CA GLN A 38 -13.98 -0.63 6.41
C GLN A 38 -12.71 0.19 6.15
N ALA A 39 -12.32 1.05 7.09
CA ALA A 39 -11.11 1.88 6.94
C ALA A 39 -9.84 1.01 6.84
N LEU A 40 -9.79 -0.12 7.54
CA LEU A 40 -8.70 -1.10 7.41
C LEU A 40 -8.68 -1.77 6.03
N ASP A 41 -9.85 -2.14 5.48
CA ASP A 41 -9.95 -2.72 4.14
C ASP A 41 -9.56 -1.71 3.05
N ASP A 42 -10.05 -0.47 3.17
CA ASP A 42 -9.70 0.64 2.27
C ASP A 42 -8.19 0.94 2.32
N LEU A 43 -7.58 0.93 3.51
CA LEU A 43 -6.15 1.12 3.69
C LEU A 43 -5.36 -0.02 3.03
N GLN A 44 -5.80 -1.26 3.20
CA GLN A 44 -5.18 -2.42 2.58
C GLN A 44 -5.24 -2.34 1.04
N ASN A 45 -6.38 -1.91 0.49
CA ASN A 45 -6.54 -1.71 -0.95
C ASN A 45 -5.63 -0.58 -1.47
N ALA A 46 -5.57 0.55 -0.76
CA ALA A 46 -4.68 1.65 -1.11
C ALA A 46 -3.20 1.22 -1.09
N GLN A 47 -2.78 0.40 -0.13
CA GLN A 47 -1.42 -0.13 -0.09
C GLN A 47 -1.12 -1.08 -1.26
N ASN A 48 -2.07 -1.95 -1.64
CA ASN A 48 -1.94 -2.81 -2.82
C ASN A 48 -1.86 -2.00 -4.14
N ASP A 49 -2.59 -0.89 -4.24
CA ASP A 49 -2.49 0.00 -5.39
C ASP A 49 -1.12 0.68 -5.44
N LEU A 50 -0.63 1.16 -4.29
CA LEU A 50 0.70 1.79 -4.17
C LEU A 50 1.83 0.82 -4.56
N ALA A 51 1.69 -0.45 -4.19
CA ALA A 51 2.56 -1.55 -4.64
C ALA A 51 2.66 -1.63 -6.16
N SER A 52 1.49 -1.74 -6.79
CA SER A 52 1.35 -1.93 -8.22
C SER A 52 1.89 -0.72 -8.98
N TYR A 53 1.56 0.49 -8.54
CA TYR A 53 2.07 1.71 -9.15
C TYR A 53 3.59 1.85 -9.00
N ASN A 54 4.17 1.50 -7.85
CA ASN A 54 5.61 1.52 -7.67
C ASN A 54 6.33 0.52 -8.58
N SER A 55 5.83 -0.72 -8.70
CA SER A 55 6.38 -1.72 -9.60
C SER A 55 6.33 -1.26 -11.07
N GLN A 56 5.18 -0.72 -11.49
CA GLN A 56 5.01 -0.16 -12.84
C GLN A 56 5.93 1.04 -13.08
N LEU A 57 6.07 1.96 -12.11
CA LEU A 57 6.97 3.11 -12.19
C LEU A 57 8.42 2.67 -12.35
N VAL A 58 8.89 1.69 -11.57
CA VAL A 58 10.27 1.18 -11.68
C VAL A 58 10.48 0.53 -13.05
N SER A 59 9.49 -0.24 -13.55
CA SER A 59 9.55 -0.81 -14.89
C SER A 59 9.66 0.27 -15.98
N LEU A 60 8.87 1.34 -15.89
CA LEU A 60 8.93 2.47 -16.83
C LEU A 60 10.23 3.28 -16.72
N GLN A 61 10.73 3.51 -15.51
CA GLN A 61 12.00 4.22 -15.27
C GLN A 61 13.21 3.47 -15.86
N THR A 62 13.17 2.14 -15.84
CA THR A 62 14.24 1.28 -16.37
C THR A 62 14.03 0.92 -17.85
N GLN A 63 12.87 1.24 -18.42
CA GLN A 63 12.54 0.96 -19.81
C GLN A 63 13.47 1.64 -20.83
N PRO A 64 13.91 2.91 -20.67
CA PRO A 64 14.84 3.54 -21.60
C PRO A 64 16.15 2.78 -21.74
N GLU A 65 16.73 2.32 -20.63
CA GLU A 65 17.97 1.53 -20.65
C GLU A 65 17.74 0.18 -21.35
N ARG A 66 16.65 -0.52 -21.04
CA ARG A 66 16.30 -1.79 -21.70
C ARG A 66 16.10 -1.62 -23.21
N VAL A 67 15.39 -0.57 -23.61
CA VAL A 67 15.16 -0.27 -25.03
C VAL A 67 16.46 0.10 -25.74
N GLN A 68 17.32 0.92 -25.13
CA GLN A 68 18.62 1.25 -25.72
C GLN A 68 19.47 0.00 -25.95
N ASN A 69 19.53 -0.91 -24.99
CA ASN A 69 20.23 -2.19 -25.13
C ASN A 69 19.63 -3.08 -26.23
N ALA A 70 18.29 -3.17 -26.28
CA ALA A 70 17.58 -3.94 -27.31
C ALA A 70 17.79 -3.36 -28.72
N MET A 71 17.67 -2.04 -28.88
CA MET A 71 17.92 -1.33 -30.14
C MET A 71 19.37 -1.51 -30.60
N TYR A 72 20.34 -1.44 -29.69
CA TYR A 72 21.75 -1.67 -30.00
C TYR A 72 21.99 -3.07 -30.55
N ASN A 73 21.45 -4.10 -29.88
CA ASN A 73 21.55 -5.49 -30.33
C ASN A 73 20.86 -5.70 -31.68
N ALA A 74 19.65 -5.16 -31.87
CA ALA A 74 18.91 -5.24 -33.13
C ALA A 74 19.67 -4.54 -34.27
N SER A 75 20.30 -3.40 -34.01
CA SER A 75 21.12 -2.69 -34.99
C SER A 75 22.36 -3.50 -35.40
N GLN A 76 23.03 -4.17 -34.45
CA GLN A 76 24.16 -5.05 -34.79
C GLN A 76 23.73 -6.23 -35.66
N GLN A 77 22.61 -6.87 -35.33
CA GLN A 77 22.06 -7.97 -36.13
C GLN A 77 21.66 -7.50 -37.53
N LEU A 78 21.06 -6.31 -37.65
CA LEU A 78 20.74 -5.71 -38.94
C LEU A 78 21.98 -5.46 -39.81
N GLN A 79 23.09 -5.02 -39.20
CA GLN A 79 24.35 -4.84 -39.92
C GLN A 79 24.91 -6.17 -40.42
N GLN A 80 24.88 -7.23 -39.60
CA GLN A 80 25.30 -8.58 -40.00
C GLN A 80 24.40 -9.18 -41.09
N ILE A 81 23.09 -8.94 -41.02
CA ILE A 81 22.16 -9.39 -42.05
C ILE A 81 22.45 -8.66 -43.37
N ARG A 82 22.74 -7.35 -43.32
CA ARG A 82 23.12 -6.56 -44.50
C ARG A 82 24.45 -7.03 -45.10
N SER A 83 25.50 -7.24 -44.31
CA SER A 83 26.81 -7.69 -44.82
C SER A 83 26.71 -9.02 -45.58
N ARG A 84 25.94 -9.97 -45.01
CA ARG A 84 25.69 -11.27 -45.64
C ARG A 84 24.80 -11.17 -46.88
N LEU A 85 23.77 -10.34 -46.87
CA LEU A 85 22.91 -10.10 -48.05
C LEU A 85 23.69 -9.45 -49.20
N ASP A 86 24.58 -8.52 -48.89
CA ASP A 86 25.44 -7.81 -49.84
C ASP A 86 26.62 -8.67 -50.33
N GLY A 87 26.88 -9.82 -49.67
CA GLY A 87 27.96 -10.74 -50.00
C GLY A 87 29.35 -10.14 -49.75
N THR A 88 29.46 -9.23 -48.77
CA THR A 88 30.71 -8.55 -48.41
C THR A 88 31.56 -9.32 -47.39
N ASP A 89 31.04 -10.44 -46.86
CA ASP A 89 31.77 -11.32 -45.95
C ASP A 89 32.77 -12.22 -46.70
N VAL A 90 34.04 -12.16 -46.28
CA VAL A 90 35.17 -12.82 -46.97
C VAL A 90 35.05 -14.34 -46.82
N GLY A 91 34.85 -15.04 -47.94
CA GLY A 91 34.83 -16.52 -48.00
C GLY A 91 33.44 -17.17 -47.94
N GLU A 92 32.35 -16.39 -47.96
CA GLU A 92 30.99 -16.97 -47.99
C GLU A 92 30.56 -17.42 -49.40
N THR A 93 29.88 -18.57 -49.46
CA THR A 93 29.27 -19.08 -50.69
C THR A 93 28.01 -18.29 -51.01
N ALA A 94 27.70 -18.07 -52.29
CA ALA A 94 26.51 -17.33 -52.71
C ALA A 94 25.23 -17.87 -52.04
N LEU A 95 24.51 -17.00 -51.33
CA LEU A 95 23.27 -17.33 -50.62
C LEU A 95 22.22 -17.93 -51.58
N ARG A 96 21.59 -19.04 -51.16
CA ARG A 96 20.46 -19.63 -51.89
C ARG A 96 19.26 -18.67 -51.88
N PRO A 97 18.37 -18.70 -52.88
CA PRO A 97 17.20 -17.83 -52.93
C PRO A 97 16.32 -17.88 -51.66
N SER A 98 16.11 -19.07 -51.10
CA SER A 98 15.33 -19.23 -49.86
C SER A 98 16.02 -18.63 -48.62
N GLN A 99 17.35 -18.66 -48.55
CA GLN A 99 18.11 -18.03 -47.45
C GLN A 99 18.04 -16.51 -47.55
N LYS A 100 18.08 -15.95 -48.76
CA LYS A 100 17.89 -14.50 -48.98
C LYS A 100 16.52 -14.04 -48.49
N VAL A 101 15.46 -14.79 -48.81
CA VAL A 101 14.09 -14.48 -48.36
C VAL A 101 13.98 -14.54 -46.83
N LEU A 102 14.57 -15.55 -46.18
CA LEU A 102 14.61 -15.65 -44.72
C LEU A 102 15.29 -14.42 -44.08
N MET A 103 16.44 -14.02 -44.61
CA MET A 103 17.20 -12.87 -44.11
C MET A 103 16.47 -11.54 -44.30
N GLN A 104 15.77 -11.37 -45.43
CA GLN A 104 14.90 -10.21 -45.68
C GLN A 104 13.71 -10.17 -44.70
N ALA A 105 13.09 -11.33 -44.41
CA ALA A 105 12.03 -11.42 -43.43
C ALA A 105 12.54 -11.10 -42.00
N GLN A 106 13.73 -11.60 -41.63
CA GLN A 106 14.35 -11.29 -40.35
C GLN A 106 14.73 -9.81 -40.21
N GLN A 107 15.19 -9.18 -41.30
CA GLN A 107 15.43 -7.73 -41.34
C GLN A 107 14.12 -6.95 -41.14
N ALA A 108 13.03 -7.33 -41.81
CA ALA A 108 11.73 -6.69 -41.65
C ALA A 108 11.20 -6.80 -40.21
N LEU A 109 11.36 -7.98 -39.59
CA LEU A 109 11.02 -8.20 -38.17
C LEU A 109 11.82 -7.26 -37.25
N LEU A 110 13.15 -7.22 -37.39
CA LEU A 110 14.02 -6.37 -36.56
C LEU A 110 13.69 -4.88 -36.72
N ASN A 111 13.39 -4.42 -37.93
CA ASN A 111 12.94 -3.04 -38.14
C ASN A 111 11.60 -2.76 -37.44
N ALA A 112 10.64 -3.69 -37.51
CA ALA A 112 9.36 -3.56 -36.82
C ALA A 112 9.52 -3.56 -35.29
N GLU A 113 10.44 -4.37 -34.74
CA GLU A 113 10.79 -4.36 -33.30
C GLU A 113 11.40 -3.02 -32.87
N ILE A 114 12.32 -2.46 -33.68
CA ILE A 114 12.90 -1.14 -33.41
C ILE A 114 11.83 -0.03 -33.42
N ASP A 115 10.91 -0.06 -34.39
CA ASP A 115 9.82 0.91 -34.47
C ASP A 115 8.85 0.78 -33.29
N GLN A 116 8.53 -0.43 -32.86
CA GLN A 116 7.72 -0.67 -31.66
C GLN A 116 8.42 -0.10 -30.42
N GLN A 117 9.72 -0.36 -30.26
CA GLN A 117 10.51 0.13 -29.14
C GLN A 117 10.56 1.66 -29.09
N ARG A 118 10.68 2.33 -30.24
CA ARG A 118 10.62 3.80 -30.33
C ARG A 118 9.27 4.35 -29.89
N LYS A 119 8.17 3.81 -30.42
CA LYS A 119 6.80 4.20 -30.00
C LYS A 119 6.57 3.98 -28.51
N SER A 120 7.14 2.90 -27.97
CA SER A 120 7.08 2.62 -26.54
C SER A 120 7.80 3.68 -25.69
N LEU A 121 8.91 4.26 -26.19
CA LEU A 121 9.60 5.36 -25.50
C LEU A 121 8.82 6.67 -25.56
N GLU A 122 8.16 6.95 -26.69
CA GLU A 122 7.32 8.15 -26.85
C GLU A 122 6.18 8.20 -25.82
N GLY A 123 5.55 7.06 -25.54
CA GLY A 123 4.48 6.94 -24.53
C GLY A 123 4.97 6.88 -23.08
N ASN A 124 6.26 6.61 -22.86
CA ASN A 124 6.80 6.35 -21.52
C ASN A 124 6.66 7.57 -20.60
N THR A 125 6.97 8.77 -21.07
CA THR A 125 6.93 9.99 -20.25
C THR A 125 5.52 10.32 -19.73
N VAL A 126 4.50 10.18 -20.57
CA VAL A 126 3.09 10.41 -20.20
C VAL A 126 2.59 9.36 -19.21
N LEU A 127 2.97 8.09 -19.44
CA LEU A 127 2.65 6.99 -18.52
C LEU A 127 3.34 7.19 -17.16
N GLN A 128 4.60 7.61 -17.16
CA GLN A 128 5.34 7.90 -15.95
C GLN A 128 4.70 9.05 -15.15
N ASP A 129 4.35 10.18 -15.78
CA ASP A 129 3.65 11.29 -15.11
C ASP A 129 2.28 10.86 -14.55
N THR A 130 1.57 9.99 -15.27
CA THR A 130 0.28 9.48 -14.82
C THR A 130 0.40 8.58 -13.60
N LEU A 131 1.30 7.60 -13.64
CA LEU A 131 1.54 6.69 -12.53
C LEU A 131 2.13 7.42 -11.31
N GLN A 132 2.97 8.42 -11.55
CA GLN A 132 3.51 9.28 -10.51
C GLN A 132 2.39 9.99 -9.74
N LYS A 133 1.43 10.60 -10.45
CA LYS A 133 0.26 11.24 -9.83
C LYS A 133 -0.67 10.24 -9.14
N GLN A 134 -0.83 9.04 -9.69
CA GLN A 134 -1.61 7.99 -9.05
C GLN A 134 -0.96 7.53 -7.74
N ARG A 135 0.35 7.32 -7.74
CA ARG A 135 1.14 7.04 -6.53
C ARG A 135 0.97 8.15 -5.51
N ASP A 136 1.15 9.41 -5.90
CA ASP A 136 1.04 10.55 -4.98
C ASP A 136 -0.37 10.68 -4.39
N TYR A 137 -1.41 10.46 -5.20
CA TYR A 137 -2.79 10.39 -4.74
C TYR A 137 -3.01 9.27 -3.72
N VAL A 138 -2.57 8.05 -4.04
CA VAL A 138 -2.75 6.91 -3.15
C VAL A 138 -1.97 7.09 -1.85
N THR A 139 -0.76 7.65 -1.89
CA THR A 139 0.01 8.00 -0.68
C THR A 139 -0.75 8.98 0.21
N ALA A 140 -1.32 10.05 -0.37
CA ALA A 140 -2.12 11.02 0.37
C ALA A 140 -3.41 10.39 0.93
N ASN A 141 -4.09 9.55 0.16
CA ASN A 141 -5.28 8.85 0.60
C ASN A 141 -4.99 7.86 1.74
N SER A 142 -3.88 7.12 1.67
CA SER A 142 -3.43 6.25 2.75
C SER A 142 -3.17 7.03 4.04
N ALA A 143 -2.48 8.17 3.97
CA ALA A 143 -2.24 9.02 5.14
C ALA A 143 -3.56 9.51 5.76
N ARG A 144 -4.55 9.89 4.93
CA ARG A 144 -5.88 10.27 5.42
C ARG A 144 -6.61 9.10 6.07
N LEU A 145 -6.58 7.91 5.47
CA LEU A 145 -7.19 6.70 6.03
C LEU A 145 -6.55 6.31 7.37
N GLU A 146 -5.23 6.43 7.50
CA GLU A 146 -4.50 6.21 8.76
C GLU A 146 -4.94 7.20 9.85
N HIS A 147 -5.07 8.49 9.51
CA HIS A 147 -5.60 9.50 10.43
C HIS A 147 -7.05 9.20 10.84
N GLN A 148 -7.92 8.94 9.86
CA GLN A 148 -9.32 8.59 10.12
C GLN A 148 -9.45 7.35 11.03
N LEU A 149 -8.57 6.36 10.84
CA LEU A 149 -8.50 5.17 11.67
C LEU A 149 -8.10 5.51 13.11
N GLN A 150 -7.19 6.47 13.33
CA GLN A 150 -6.83 6.96 14.66
C GLN A 150 -8.04 7.61 15.36
N LEU A 151 -8.75 8.51 14.67
CA LEU A 151 -9.96 9.15 15.23
C LEU A 151 -11.06 8.13 15.53
N LEU A 152 -11.25 7.13 14.66
CA LEU A 152 -12.19 6.05 14.88
C LEU A 152 -11.83 5.21 16.10
N GLN A 153 -10.55 4.92 16.32
CA GLN A 153 -10.08 4.20 17.51
C GLN A 153 -10.31 5.00 18.78
N GLU A 154 -10.04 6.30 18.78
CA GLU A 154 -10.33 7.20 19.91
C GLU A 154 -11.83 7.15 20.27
N ALA A 155 -12.71 7.19 19.25
CA ALA A 155 -14.15 7.09 19.43
C ALA A 155 -14.61 5.72 19.93
N VAL A 156 -14.06 4.61 19.41
CA VAL A 156 -14.38 3.25 19.89
C VAL A 156 -13.95 3.08 21.35
N ASN A 157 -12.73 3.49 21.67
CA ASN A 157 -12.16 3.33 23.01
C ASN A 157 -12.95 4.11 24.05
N SER A 158 -13.26 5.37 23.76
CA SER A 158 -14.11 6.20 24.63
C SER A 158 -15.51 5.61 24.79
N LYS A 159 -16.15 5.14 23.70
CA LYS A 159 -17.49 4.53 23.78
C LYS A 159 -17.50 3.26 24.62
N ARG A 160 -16.51 2.38 24.46
CA ARG A 160 -16.37 1.17 25.26
C ARG A 160 -16.18 1.51 26.74
N LEU A 161 -15.31 2.46 27.05
CA LEU A 161 -15.08 2.89 28.43
C LEU A 161 -16.34 3.45 29.05
N THR A 162 -17.04 4.39 28.39
CA THR A 162 -18.29 4.97 28.89
C THR A 162 -19.40 3.93 29.08
N LEU A 163 -19.54 2.96 28.17
CA LEU A 163 -20.50 1.87 28.33
C LEU A 163 -20.17 0.99 29.54
N THR A 164 -18.89 0.66 29.74
CA THR A 164 -18.43 -0.12 30.89
C THR A 164 -18.61 0.65 32.19
N GLU A 165 -18.25 1.93 32.24
CA GLU A 165 -18.44 2.82 33.40
C GLU A 165 -19.92 2.97 33.76
N LYS A 166 -20.79 3.15 32.76
CA LYS A 166 -22.24 3.22 32.99
C LYS A 166 -22.79 1.91 33.56
N THR A 167 -22.36 0.78 33.01
CA THR A 167 -22.75 -0.56 33.51
C THR A 167 -22.29 -0.76 34.95
N ALA A 168 -21.06 -0.33 35.28
CA ALA A 168 -20.53 -0.34 36.64
C ALA A 168 -21.34 0.57 37.60
N GLN A 169 -21.71 1.78 37.17
CA GLN A 169 -22.51 2.70 37.97
C GLN A 169 -23.92 2.17 38.26
N GLU A 170 -24.58 1.59 37.24
CA GLU A 170 -25.88 0.94 37.37
C GLU A 170 -25.83 -0.26 38.33
N ALA A 171 -24.72 -1.00 38.33
CA ALA A 171 -24.54 -2.15 39.23
C ALA A 171 -24.28 -1.75 40.70
N VAL A 172 -23.73 -0.56 40.94
CA VAL A 172 -23.43 -0.01 42.28
C VAL A 172 -24.59 0.80 42.87
N SER A 173 -25.50 1.30 42.03
CA SER A 173 -26.61 2.17 42.42
C SER A 173 -27.97 1.47 42.26
N PRO A 174 -28.35 0.50 43.11
CA PRO A 174 -29.71 0.02 43.15
C PRO A 174 -30.59 1.11 43.80
N ASP A 175 -31.34 1.84 42.98
CA ASP A 175 -32.22 2.95 43.35
C ASP A 175 -33.30 2.58 44.40
N GLU A 176 -33.46 1.30 44.76
CA GLU A 176 -34.60 0.81 45.53
C GLU A 176 -34.34 0.30 46.95
N ALA A 177 -33.11 0.35 47.50
CA ALA A 177 -32.89 -0.49 48.69
C ALA A 177 -31.93 -0.02 49.80
N ALA A 178 -32.11 1.19 50.31
CA ALA A 178 -31.50 1.63 51.58
C ALA A 178 -31.76 0.65 52.76
N ARG A 179 -32.86 -0.12 52.71
CA ARG A 179 -33.18 -1.19 53.69
C ARG A 179 -32.46 -2.52 53.44
N ILE A 180 -32.12 -2.85 52.20
CA ILE A 180 -31.45 -4.10 51.82
C ILE A 180 -29.93 -3.96 52.04
N GLN A 181 -29.37 -2.74 51.90
CA GLN A 181 -27.96 -2.43 52.22
C GLN A 181 -27.56 -2.64 53.69
N ALA A 182 -28.51 -2.71 54.63
CA ALA A 182 -28.22 -3.04 56.03
C ALA A 182 -27.94 -4.54 56.24
N ASN A 183 -28.30 -5.40 55.28
CA ASN A 183 -28.05 -6.84 55.36
C ASN A 183 -26.56 -7.12 55.05
N PRO A 184 -25.82 -7.82 55.93
CA PRO A 184 -24.41 -8.13 55.72
C PRO A 184 -24.14 -8.92 54.43
N LEU A 185 -25.06 -9.79 53.99
CA LEU A 185 -24.94 -10.50 52.71
C LEU A 185 -25.01 -9.53 51.53
N VAL A 186 -25.89 -8.53 51.58
CA VAL A 186 -26.05 -7.54 50.51
C VAL A 186 -24.83 -6.63 50.44
N LYS A 187 -24.24 -6.26 51.59
CA LYS A 187 -22.97 -5.52 51.60
C LYS A 187 -21.85 -6.30 50.93
N GLN A 188 -21.74 -7.59 51.24
CA GLN A 188 -20.75 -8.47 50.62
C GLN A 188 -20.97 -8.59 49.11
N GLU A 189 -22.22 -8.78 48.65
CA GLU A 189 -22.54 -8.83 47.22
C GLU A 189 -22.27 -7.49 46.51
N LEU A 190 -22.55 -6.35 47.15
CA LEU A 190 -22.22 -5.03 46.61
C LEU A 190 -20.71 -4.81 46.50
N GLU A 191 -19.93 -5.25 47.49
CA GLU A 191 -18.47 -5.19 47.45
C GLU A 191 -17.90 -6.09 46.32
N ILE A 192 -18.43 -7.31 46.17
CA ILE A 192 -18.11 -8.20 45.05
C ILE A 192 -18.46 -7.51 43.71
N ASN A 193 -19.62 -6.85 43.62
CA ASN A 193 -20.05 -6.15 42.42
C ASN A 193 -19.16 -4.94 42.08
N GLN A 194 -18.72 -4.18 43.09
CA GLN A 194 -17.72 -3.12 42.91
C GLN A 194 -16.38 -3.67 42.40
N GLN A 195 -15.91 -4.78 42.98
CA GLN A 195 -14.68 -5.45 42.52
C GLN A 195 -14.80 -5.96 41.08
N LEU A 196 -15.94 -6.58 40.73
CA LEU A 196 -16.22 -7.04 39.37
C LEU A 196 -16.30 -5.87 38.38
N SER A 197 -16.95 -4.78 38.77
CA SER A 197 -17.06 -3.55 37.99
C SER A 197 -15.70 -2.92 37.71
N GLN A 198 -14.85 -2.78 38.74
CA GLN A 198 -13.48 -2.29 38.58
C GLN A 198 -12.66 -3.21 37.66
N ARG A 199 -12.81 -4.53 37.82
CA ARG A 199 -12.14 -5.52 36.96
C ARG A 199 -12.60 -5.42 35.51
N LEU A 200 -13.89 -5.14 35.27
CA LEU A 200 -14.44 -4.96 33.93
C LEU A 200 -13.90 -3.69 33.26
N ILE A 201 -13.78 -2.58 34.00
CA ILE A 201 -13.17 -1.33 33.52
C ILE A 201 -11.72 -1.60 33.12
N THR A 202 -10.91 -2.18 34.01
CA THR A 202 -9.51 -2.50 33.73
C THR A 202 -9.37 -3.50 32.56
N ALA A 203 -10.25 -4.49 32.45
CA ALA A 203 -10.27 -5.39 31.31
C ALA A 203 -10.61 -4.68 29.99
N THR A 204 -11.49 -3.67 30.03
CA THR A 204 -11.85 -2.85 28.87
C THR A 204 -10.67 -1.97 28.43
N GLU A 205 -9.98 -1.33 29.37
CA GLU A 205 -8.78 -0.52 29.11
C GLU A 205 -7.66 -1.36 28.49
N ASN A 206 -7.36 -2.53 29.07
CA ASN A 206 -6.39 -3.47 28.54
C ASN A 206 -6.78 -3.96 27.13
N GLY A 207 -8.07 -4.26 26.92
CA GLY A 207 -8.59 -4.65 25.61
C GLY A 207 -8.42 -3.55 24.54
N ASN A 208 -8.64 -2.29 24.91
CA ASN A 208 -8.43 -1.15 24.04
C ASN A 208 -6.94 -0.98 23.67
N GLN A 209 -6.03 -1.12 24.64
CA GLN A 209 -4.57 -1.09 24.39
C GLN A 209 -4.12 -2.21 23.45
N LEU A 210 -4.59 -3.43 23.67
CA LEU A 210 -4.29 -4.57 22.80
C LEU A 210 -4.80 -4.35 21.37
N MET A 211 -6.00 -3.77 21.22
CA MET A 211 -6.55 -3.48 19.89
C MET A 211 -5.73 -2.42 19.15
N GLN A 212 -5.25 -1.37 19.84
CA GLN A 212 -4.33 -0.40 19.27
C GLN A 212 -3.01 -1.04 18.81
N GLN A 213 -2.41 -1.88 19.66
CA GLN A 213 -1.20 -2.62 19.31
C GLN A 213 -1.42 -3.55 18.12
N ASN A 214 -2.56 -4.27 18.07
CA ASN A 214 -2.89 -5.15 16.97
C ASN A 214 -2.95 -4.40 15.63
N ILE A 215 -3.56 -3.21 15.61
CA ILE A 215 -3.64 -2.39 14.41
C ILE A 215 -2.26 -1.87 13.99
N LYS A 216 -1.42 -1.42 14.95
CA LYS A 216 -0.02 -1.04 14.66
C LYS A 216 0.77 -2.18 14.02
N VAL A 217 0.71 -3.38 14.62
CA VAL A 217 1.39 -4.57 14.12
C VAL A 217 0.88 -4.97 12.75
N LYS A 218 -0.44 -4.91 12.51
CA LYS A 218 -1.04 -5.21 11.20
C LYS A 218 -0.52 -4.25 10.13
N ASN A 219 -0.55 -2.94 10.39
CA ASN A 219 -0.04 -1.93 9.47
C ASN A 219 1.46 -2.12 9.19
N TRP A 220 2.26 -2.43 10.20
CA TRP A 220 3.69 -2.70 10.02
C TRP A 220 3.95 -3.97 9.19
N LEU A 221 3.25 -5.06 9.48
CA LEU A 221 3.38 -6.32 8.74
C LEU A 221 3.02 -6.14 7.26
N GLU A 222 1.94 -5.39 6.99
CA GLU A 222 1.52 -5.09 5.61
C GLU A 222 2.60 -4.28 4.87
N ARG A 223 3.16 -3.24 5.50
CA ARG A 223 4.28 -2.47 4.93
C ARG A 223 5.52 -3.34 4.66
N ALA A 224 5.84 -4.27 5.58
CA ALA A 224 6.98 -5.18 5.44
C ALA A 224 6.78 -6.18 4.29
N LEU A 225 5.63 -6.86 4.23
CA LEU A 225 5.26 -7.77 3.15
C LEU A 225 5.27 -7.07 1.79
N GLN A 226 4.85 -5.80 1.77
CA GLN A 226 4.83 -5.00 0.57
C GLN A 226 6.25 -4.68 0.08
N SER A 227 7.13 -4.29 0.98
CA SER A 227 8.53 -4.07 0.63
C SER A 227 9.18 -5.34 0.07
N GLU A 228 8.88 -6.50 0.68
CA GLU A 228 9.35 -7.80 0.19
C GLU A 228 8.89 -8.08 -1.25
N ARG A 229 7.60 -7.87 -1.56
CA ARG A 229 7.06 -8.05 -2.93
C ARG A 229 7.74 -7.11 -3.92
N ASN A 230 7.88 -5.83 -3.58
CA ASN A 230 8.56 -4.84 -4.42
C ASN A 230 9.99 -5.27 -4.75
N ILE A 231 10.74 -5.74 -3.74
CA ILE A 231 12.11 -6.22 -3.92
C ILE A 231 12.13 -7.46 -4.82
N LYS A 232 11.24 -8.44 -4.60
CA LYS A 232 11.16 -9.66 -5.43
C LYS A 232 10.87 -9.37 -6.90
N GLU A 233 9.91 -8.51 -7.18
CA GLU A 233 9.56 -8.13 -8.56
C GLU A 233 10.70 -7.39 -9.25
N GLN A 234 11.39 -6.51 -8.53
CA GLN A 234 12.54 -5.78 -9.06
C GLN A 234 13.76 -6.70 -9.27
N ILE A 235 13.98 -7.69 -8.41
CA ILE A 235 15.04 -8.70 -8.61
C ILE A 235 14.80 -9.52 -9.88
N ALA A 236 13.55 -9.86 -10.22
CA ALA A 236 13.24 -10.61 -11.44
C ALA A 236 13.66 -9.85 -12.72
N VAL A 237 13.71 -8.52 -12.68
CA VAL A 237 14.05 -7.63 -13.81
C VAL A 237 15.56 -7.33 -13.90
N LEU A 238 16.36 -7.68 -12.88
CA LEU A 238 17.79 -7.35 -12.78
C LEU A 238 18.71 -7.92 -13.89
N LYS A 239 18.25 -8.80 -14.77
CA LYS A 239 19.11 -9.42 -15.80
C LYS A 239 19.58 -8.46 -16.92
N GLY A 240 19.50 -7.14 -16.77
CA GLY A 240 20.02 -6.20 -17.78
C GLY A 240 19.92 -4.69 -17.51
N SER A 241 19.81 -4.22 -16.26
CA SER A 241 19.76 -2.76 -15.97
C SER A 241 20.62 -2.39 -14.75
N LEU A 242 21.57 -1.48 -14.96
CA LEU A 242 22.41 -0.88 -13.91
C LEU A 242 21.64 0.20 -13.13
N LEU A 243 20.69 0.88 -13.77
CA LEU A 243 19.83 1.85 -13.08
C LEU A 243 18.97 1.18 -11.99
N LEU A 244 18.50 -0.04 -12.26
CA LEU A 244 17.68 -0.81 -11.32
C LEU A 244 18.44 -1.21 -10.06
N SER A 245 19.73 -1.56 -10.15
CA SER A 245 20.52 -1.91 -8.97
C SER A 245 20.69 -0.72 -8.01
N ARG A 246 20.79 0.50 -8.55
CA ARG A 246 20.81 1.73 -7.77
C ARG A 246 19.46 2.02 -7.10
N ILE A 247 18.36 1.83 -7.83
CA ILE A 247 16.99 2.00 -7.30
C ILE A 247 16.76 1.02 -6.14
N LEU A 248 17.15 -0.26 -6.33
CA LEU A 248 17.06 -1.29 -5.31
C LEU A 248 17.88 -0.96 -4.06
N TYR A 249 19.11 -0.49 -4.23
CA TYR A 249 19.96 -0.09 -3.10
C TYR A 249 19.33 1.07 -2.31
N GLN A 250 18.72 2.04 -3.00
CA GLN A 250 18.04 3.16 -2.34
C GLN A 250 16.75 2.72 -1.62
N GLN A 251 16.00 1.77 -2.19
CA GLN A 251 14.80 1.22 -1.55
C GLN A 251 15.13 0.31 -0.36
N GLN A 252 16.25 -0.44 -0.41
CA GLN A 252 16.72 -1.24 0.71
C GLN A 252 17.03 -0.38 1.95
N GLN A 253 17.51 0.84 1.76
CA GLN A 253 17.73 1.77 2.89
C GLN A 253 16.44 2.32 3.50
N THR A 254 15.31 2.27 2.78
CA THR A 254 13.99 2.71 3.25
C THR A 254 13.12 1.57 3.79
N LEU A 255 13.68 0.37 3.96
CA LEU A 255 12.99 -0.74 4.60
C LEU A 255 12.60 -0.35 6.04
N PRO A 256 11.36 -0.62 6.47
CA PRO A 256 10.97 -0.43 7.86
C PRO A 256 11.82 -1.35 8.75
N SER A 257 12.57 -0.75 9.68
CA SER A 257 13.36 -1.48 10.66
C SER A 257 12.47 -2.01 11.78
N ALA A 258 12.78 -3.18 12.32
CA ALA A 258 12.04 -3.77 13.44
C ALA A 258 12.03 -2.86 14.69
N ASP A 259 13.01 -1.96 14.83
CA ASP A 259 13.09 -0.96 15.90
C ASP A 259 11.89 0.02 15.92
N GLU A 260 11.19 0.23 14.80
CA GLU A 260 9.99 1.10 14.74
C GLU A 260 8.77 0.49 15.46
N LEU A 261 8.81 -0.81 15.82
CA LEU A 261 7.78 -1.45 16.63
C LEU A 261 7.98 -1.24 18.14
N GLU A 262 9.19 -0.84 18.56
CA GLU A 262 9.53 -0.69 19.99
C GLU A 262 9.27 0.72 20.55
N THR A 263 8.92 1.69 19.68
CA THR A 263 8.53 3.07 20.03
C THR A 263 7.03 3.30 19.94
#